data_AF-A0A8T5R3C2-F1
#
_entry.id   AF-A0A8T5R3C2-F1
#
_cell.length_a   1.000
_cell.length_b   1.000
_cell.length_c   1.000
_cell.angle_alpha   90.00
_cell.angle_beta   90.00
_cell.angle_gamma   90.00
#
_symmetry.space_group_name_H-M   'P 1'
#
loop_
_entity.id
_entity.type
_entity.pdbx_description
1 polymer ?
#
loop_
_entity_poly.entity_id
_entity_poly.type
_entity_poly.pdbx_seq_one_letter_code
_entity_poly.pdbx_strand_id
1 'polypeptide(L)'
;MNFAIPRGNTSEMVLHIWKIIVLPSMQQDDFLHLISFELFLFSPKEANEFINVAIHEGYLILEGDERIKLSESLALELNKWHEKRKRDILEKIKDVNDFRDDSKNNDTNKFKILLKALLDKGTINRAVAESDSAYKFRIIDSEQKIIKAEVQGSQEIPYNIEININEKEIKHNCHDFRNKRAENKKFCKHLAKLFLLLKIKNADLASYFLESITKDINNWNFLS
;
A
#
# COMPACT_ATOMS: atom_id res chain seq x y z
N MET A 1 -2.48 -19.90 7.49
CA MET A 1 -3.81 -19.77 6.85
C MET A 1 -3.69 -20.39 5.49
N ASN A 2 -4.49 -21.41 5.22
CA ASN A 2 -4.51 -22.06 3.91
C ASN A 2 -5.41 -21.21 2.99
N PHE A 3 -4.84 -20.63 1.94
CA PHE A 3 -5.59 -19.86 0.92
C PHE A 3 -6.01 -20.78 -0.25
N ALA A 4 -6.06 -22.09 0.00
CA ALA A 4 -6.55 -23.03 -0.98
C ALA A 4 -7.95 -22.61 -1.44
N ILE A 5 -8.12 -22.52 -2.76
CA ILE A 5 -9.40 -22.24 -3.38
C ILE A 5 -10.30 -23.45 -3.11
N PRO A 6 -11.44 -23.28 -2.41
CA PRO A 6 -12.31 -24.39 -2.02
C PRO A 6 -13.14 -24.85 -3.22
N ARG A 7 -12.50 -25.60 -4.13
CA ARG A 7 -13.17 -26.19 -5.29
C ARG A 7 -14.13 -27.29 -4.83
N GLY A 8 -15.36 -27.27 -5.34
CA GLY A 8 -16.36 -28.31 -5.07
C GLY A 8 -17.32 -28.04 -3.89
N ASN A 9 -17.19 -26.89 -3.22
CA ASN A 9 -18.16 -26.45 -2.21
C ASN A 9 -18.61 -25.01 -2.52
N THR A 10 -19.86 -24.86 -2.95
CA THR A 10 -20.42 -23.57 -3.39
C THR A 10 -20.42 -22.53 -2.26
N SER A 11 -20.85 -22.90 -1.04
CA SER A 11 -20.91 -21.94 0.07
C SER A 11 -19.54 -21.46 0.51
N GLU A 12 -18.57 -22.38 0.59
CA GLU A 12 -17.18 -22.03 0.91
C GLU A 12 -16.54 -21.17 -0.18
N MET A 13 -16.85 -21.44 -1.45
CA MET A 13 -16.37 -20.65 -2.58
C MET A 13 -16.96 -19.24 -2.58
N VAL A 14 -18.28 -19.09 -2.36
CA VAL A 14 -18.94 -17.79 -2.18
C VAL A 14 -18.26 -17.00 -1.06
N LEU A 15 -18.08 -17.62 0.11
CA LEU A 15 -17.42 -17.00 1.26
C LEU A 15 -15.95 -16.66 0.97
N HIS A 16 -15.23 -17.49 0.22
CA HIS A 16 -13.85 -17.23 -0.21
C HIS A 16 -13.77 -15.98 -1.07
N ILE A 17 -14.66 -15.84 -2.05
CA ILE A 17 -14.69 -14.69 -2.95
C ILE A 17 -15.09 -13.42 -2.17
N TRP A 18 -16.05 -13.50 -1.25
CA TRP A 18 -16.47 -12.34 -0.45
C TRP A 18 -15.39 -11.83 0.52
N LYS A 19 -14.48 -12.70 0.99
CA LYS A 19 -13.27 -12.30 1.72
C LYS A 19 -12.33 -11.41 0.90
N ILE A 20 -12.43 -11.45 -0.44
CA ILE A 20 -11.64 -10.65 -1.38
C ILE A 20 -12.34 -9.32 -1.69
N ILE A 21 -13.66 -9.33 -1.91
CA ILE A 21 -14.44 -8.17 -2.36
C ILE A 21 -14.57 -7.10 -1.27
N VAL A 22 -14.81 -7.50 -0.02
CA VAL A 22 -14.99 -6.57 1.12
C VAL A 22 -16.10 -5.52 0.87
N LEU A 23 -17.15 -5.88 0.15
CA LEU A 23 -18.35 -5.05 -0.06
C LEU A 23 -19.59 -5.75 0.52
N PRO A 24 -20.58 -5.00 1.03
CA PRO A 24 -21.81 -5.58 1.57
C PRO A 24 -22.71 -6.21 0.49
N SER A 25 -22.63 -5.71 -0.74
CA SER A 25 -23.43 -6.11 -1.90
C SER A 25 -22.74 -5.62 -3.17
N MET A 26 -22.98 -6.24 -4.32
CA MET A 26 -22.49 -5.75 -5.62
C MET A 26 -23.44 -6.13 -6.76
N GLN A 27 -23.27 -5.52 -7.94
CA GLN A 27 -24.05 -5.91 -9.12
C GLN A 27 -23.69 -7.33 -9.56
N GLN A 28 -24.67 -8.09 -10.03
CA GLN A 28 -24.44 -9.46 -10.51
C GLN A 28 -23.46 -9.50 -11.69
N ASP A 29 -23.59 -8.57 -12.64
CA ASP A 29 -22.67 -8.44 -13.77
C ASP A 29 -21.24 -8.09 -13.35
N ASP A 30 -21.10 -7.19 -12.36
CA ASP A 30 -19.79 -6.87 -11.78
C ASP A 30 -19.18 -8.09 -11.10
N PHE A 31 -20.00 -8.91 -10.41
CA PHE A 31 -19.53 -10.11 -9.75
C PHE A 31 -19.09 -11.17 -10.73
N LEU A 32 -19.84 -11.37 -11.81
CA LEU A 32 -19.45 -12.23 -12.92
C LEU A 32 -18.13 -11.78 -13.53
N HIS A 33 -18.03 -10.49 -13.86
CA HIS A 33 -16.81 -9.93 -14.44
C HIS A 33 -15.61 -10.17 -13.52
N LEU A 34 -15.76 -9.87 -12.23
CA LEU A 34 -14.73 -10.07 -11.22
C LEU A 34 -14.26 -11.53 -11.17
N ILE A 35 -15.17 -12.50 -11.02
CA ILE A 35 -14.77 -13.90 -10.82
C ILE A 35 -14.24 -14.55 -12.10
N SER A 36 -14.61 -14.03 -13.27
CA SER A 36 -14.13 -14.55 -14.56
C SER A 36 -12.85 -13.90 -15.06
N PHE A 37 -12.76 -12.58 -15.03
CA PHE A 37 -11.72 -11.84 -15.73
C PHE A 37 -10.67 -11.22 -14.79
N GLU A 38 -11.02 -10.94 -13.54
CA GLU A 38 -10.07 -10.36 -12.58
C GLU A 38 -9.44 -11.42 -11.69
N LEU A 39 -10.25 -12.34 -11.17
CA LEU A 39 -9.80 -13.41 -10.28
C LEU A 39 -9.49 -14.70 -11.02
N PHE A 40 -9.90 -14.83 -12.29
CA PHE A 40 -9.69 -16.02 -13.14
C PHE A 40 -10.11 -17.33 -12.43
N LEU A 41 -11.20 -17.30 -11.65
CA LEU A 41 -11.68 -18.44 -10.89
C LEU A 41 -12.55 -19.38 -11.74
N PHE A 42 -13.28 -18.81 -12.70
CA PHE A 42 -14.23 -19.50 -13.57
C PHE A 42 -14.20 -18.91 -14.98
N SER A 43 -14.47 -19.71 -16.01
CA SER A 43 -14.85 -19.13 -17.30
C SER A 43 -16.19 -18.36 -17.20
N PRO A 44 -16.52 -17.45 -18.14
CA PRO A 44 -17.78 -16.69 -18.08
C PRO A 44 -19.05 -17.56 -18.00
N LYS A 45 -19.01 -18.74 -18.64
CA LYS A 45 -20.11 -19.69 -18.59
C LYS A 45 -20.22 -20.34 -17.21
N GLU A 46 -19.11 -20.85 -16.68
CA GLU A 46 -19.04 -21.47 -15.35
C GLU A 46 -19.36 -20.46 -14.24
N ALA A 47 -18.97 -19.19 -14.40
CA ALA A 47 -19.28 -18.12 -13.47
C ALA A 47 -20.79 -17.86 -13.39
N ASN A 48 -21.46 -17.75 -14.54
CA ASN A 48 -22.92 -17.65 -14.59
C ASN A 48 -23.61 -18.85 -13.92
N GLU A 49 -23.17 -20.06 -14.24
CA GLU A 49 -23.70 -21.29 -13.62
C GLU A 49 -23.49 -21.28 -12.10
N PHE A 50 -22.29 -20.91 -11.64
CA PHE A 50 -21.96 -20.79 -10.22
C PHE A 50 -22.84 -19.76 -9.50
N ILE A 51 -23.03 -18.57 -10.07
CA ILE A 51 -23.87 -17.52 -9.50
C ILE A 51 -25.31 -18.01 -9.33
N ASN A 52 -25.87 -18.61 -10.39
CA ASN A 52 -27.23 -19.13 -10.37
C ASN A 52 -27.40 -20.24 -9.31
N VAL A 53 -26.45 -21.16 -9.20
CA VAL A 53 -26.45 -22.18 -8.14
C VAL A 53 -26.34 -21.54 -6.77
N ALA A 54 -25.45 -20.57 -6.57
CA ALA A 54 -25.28 -19.90 -5.28
C ALA A 54 -26.54 -19.12 -4.85
N ILE A 55 -27.28 -18.54 -5.80
CA ILE A 55 -28.58 -17.90 -5.55
C ILE A 55 -29.64 -18.95 -5.22
N HIS A 56 -29.74 -20.01 -6.02
CA HIS A 56 -30.71 -21.11 -5.82
C HIS A 56 -30.56 -21.77 -4.45
N GLU A 57 -29.33 -22.06 -4.04
CA GLU A 57 -29.00 -22.66 -2.74
C GLU A 57 -29.09 -21.66 -1.57
N GLY A 58 -29.43 -20.39 -1.83
CA GLY A 58 -29.60 -19.37 -0.80
C GLY A 58 -28.31 -18.88 -0.15
N TYR A 59 -27.16 -19.04 -0.81
CA TYR A 59 -25.87 -18.48 -0.37
C TYR A 59 -25.72 -17.02 -0.80
N LEU A 60 -26.26 -16.69 -1.96
CA LEU A 60 -26.40 -15.31 -2.45
C LEU A 60 -27.88 -14.92 -2.46
N ILE A 61 -28.15 -13.70 -2.04
CA ILE A 61 -29.50 -13.12 -2.01
C ILE A 61 -29.55 -12.02 -3.06
N LEU A 62 -30.51 -12.12 -3.98
CA LEU A 62 -30.85 -11.07 -4.94
C LEU A 62 -31.65 -9.95 -4.24
N GLU A 63 -31.23 -8.71 -4.44
CA GLU A 63 -31.88 -7.50 -3.96
C GLU A 63 -32.10 -6.51 -5.11
N GLY A 64 -33.34 -6.05 -5.29
CA GLY A 64 -33.67 -4.98 -6.23
C GLY A 64 -33.16 -5.21 -7.65
N ASP A 65 -32.52 -4.18 -8.22
CA ASP A 65 -31.96 -4.14 -9.58
C ASP A 65 -30.71 -5.04 -9.72
N GLU A 66 -30.89 -6.37 -9.62
CA GLU A 66 -29.84 -7.38 -9.87
C GLU A 66 -28.60 -7.28 -8.97
N ARG A 67 -28.76 -6.68 -7.78
CA ARG A 67 -27.69 -6.66 -6.78
C ARG A 67 -27.70 -7.96 -6.00
N ILE A 68 -26.51 -8.48 -5.72
CA ILE A 68 -26.34 -9.69 -4.92
C ILE A 68 -25.58 -9.36 -3.64
N LYS A 69 -25.98 -10.02 -2.56
CA LYS A 69 -25.28 -10.00 -1.26
C LYS A 69 -25.18 -11.41 -0.69
N LEU A 70 -24.35 -11.58 0.33
CA LEU A 70 -24.35 -12.82 1.12
C LEU A 70 -25.66 -13.01 1.86
N SER A 71 -26.05 -14.27 2.03
CA SER A 71 -27.05 -14.64 3.02
C SER A 71 -26.62 -14.29 4.44
N GLU A 72 -27.58 -14.16 5.36
CA GLU A 72 -27.31 -13.77 6.74
C GLU A 72 -26.33 -14.74 7.44
N SER A 73 -26.45 -16.04 7.17
CA SER A 73 -25.56 -17.06 7.71
C SER A 73 -24.11 -16.86 7.24
N LEU A 74 -23.90 -16.69 5.93
CA LEU A 74 -22.56 -16.47 5.38
C LEU A 74 -21.98 -15.09 5.75
N ALA A 75 -22.83 -14.06 5.87
CA ALA A 75 -22.40 -12.75 6.35
C ALA A 75 -21.93 -12.83 7.82
N LEU A 76 -22.62 -13.60 8.67
CA LEU A 76 -22.21 -13.84 10.05
C LEU A 76 -20.87 -14.61 10.10
N GLU A 77 -20.68 -15.62 9.25
CA GLU A 77 -19.41 -16.34 9.13
C GLU A 77 -18.27 -15.45 8.66
N LEU A 78 -18.53 -14.58 7.68
CA LEU A 78 -17.56 -13.61 7.19
C LEU A 78 -17.13 -12.65 8.31
N ASN A 79 -18.07 -12.15 9.10
CA ASN A 79 -17.79 -11.29 10.25
C ASN A 79 -16.96 -12.00 11.32
N LYS A 80 -17.32 -13.25 11.67
CA LYS A 80 -16.51 -14.08 12.58
C LYS A 80 -15.09 -14.25 12.06
N TRP A 81 -14.92 -14.44 10.76
CA TRP A 81 -13.61 -14.53 10.13
C TRP A 81 -12.83 -13.21 10.19
N HIS A 82 -13.48 -12.07 9.93
CA HIS A 82 -12.86 -10.74 10.05
C HIS A 82 -12.39 -10.45 11.47
N GLU A 83 -13.22 -10.73 12.48
CA GLU A 83 -12.86 -10.54 13.89
C GLU A 83 -11.72 -11.48 14.31
N LYS A 84 -11.76 -12.75 13.91
CA LYS A 84 -10.65 -13.68 14.15
C LYS A 84 -9.37 -13.17 13.49
N ARG A 85 -9.42 -12.79 12.22
CA ARG A 85 -8.26 -12.26 11.50
C ARG A 85 -7.71 -11.00 12.17
N LYS A 86 -8.58 -10.10 12.64
CA LYS A 86 -8.17 -8.89 13.36
C LYS A 86 -7.43 -9.26 14.65
N ARG A 87 -7.92 -10.22 15.43
CA ARG A 87 -7.22 -10.77 16.60
C ARG A 87 -5.89 -11.42 16.23
N ASP A 88 -5.85 -12.31 15.25
CA ASP A 88 -4.63 -12.97 14.80
C ASP A 88 -3.56 -11.97 14.33
N ILE A 89 -3.99 -10.88 13.67
CA ILE A 89 -3.09 -9.78 13.27
C ILE A 89 -2.57 -9.04 14.51
N LEU A 90 -3.44 -8.73 15.47
CA LEU A 90 -3.05 -8.04 16.71
C LEU A 90 -2.12 -8.89 17.57
N GLU A 91 -2.37 -10.20 17.69
CA GLU A 91 -1.48 -11.15 18.38
C GLU A 91 -0.14 -11.26 17.68
N LYS A 92 -0.10 -11.43 16.35
CA LYS A 92 1.17 -11.42 15.61
C LYS A 92 1.92 -10.10 15.72
N ILE A 93 1.23 -8.98 15.82
CA ILE A 93 1.84 -7.67 16.08
C ILE A 93 2.41 -7.63 17.51
N LYS A 94 1.71 -8.20 18.50
CA LYS A 94 2.20 -8.33 19.88
C LYS A 94 3.39 -9.27 19.99
N ASP A 95 3.36 -10.45 19.37
CA ASP A 95 4.49 -11.38 19.35
C ASP A 95 5.73 -10.75 18.69
N VAL A 96 5.54 -9.92 17.66
CA VAL A 96 6.60 -9.11 17.04
C VAL A 96 7.10 -8.00 17.96
N ASN A 97 6.30 -7.57 18.95
CA ASN A 97 6.69 -6.58 19.94
C ASN A 97 7.31 -7.22 21.21
N ASP A 98 6.90 -8.42 21.60
CA ASP A 98 7.45 -9.15 22.76
C ASP A 98 8.77 -9.87 22.41
N PHE A 99 9.05 -10.16 21.13
CA PHE A 99 10.40 -10.56 20.65
C PHE A 99 11.39 -9.40 20.52
N ARG A 100 11.07 -8.20 21.03
CA ARG A 100 11.95 -7.03 21.01
C ARG A 100 12.50 -6.71 22.39
N ASP A 101 13.31 -7.62 22.91
CA ASP A 101 14.43 -7.23 23.74
C ASP A 101 15.71 -7.42 22.90
N ASP A 102 16.12 -6.31 22.26
CA ASP A 102 17.51 -5.94 21.94
C ASP A 102 17.52 -4.74 20.98
N SER A 103 18.30 -3.75 21.36
CA SER A 103 18.15 -2.31 21.06
C SER A 103 18.34 -1.83 19.61
N LYS A 104 18.23 -2.70 18.59
CA LYS A 104 18.44 -2.32 17.17
C LYS A 104 17.17 -2.17 16.32
N ASN A 105 16.01 -2.60 16.80
CA ASN A 105 14.78 -2.68 15.97
C ASN A 105 13.84 -1.46 16.06
N ASN A 106 14.07 -0.54 17.01
CA ASN A 106 13.22 0.63 17.19
C ASN A 106 13.35 1.61 15.99
N ASP A 107 14.57 1.81 15.48
CA ASP A 107 14.83 2.76 14.39
C ASP A 107 14.28 2.31 13.04
N THR A 108 14.25 1.00 12.77
CA THR A 108 13.67 0.48 11.52
C THR A 108 12.17 0.67 11.46
N ASN A 109 11.48 0.50 12.59
CA ASN A 109 10.04 0.73 12.67
C ASN A 109 9.73 2.24 12.61
N LYS A 110 10.51 3.05 13.32
CA LYS A 110 10.43 4.52 13.30
C LYS A 110 10.59 5.07 11.89
N PHE A 111 11.66 4.70 11.18
CA PHE A 111 11.89 5.10 9.78
C PHE A 111 10.68 4.79 8.90
N LYS A 112 10.12 3.57 9.01
CA LYS A 112 8.99 3.14 8.19
C LYS A 112 7.74 3.96 8.48
N ILE A 113 7.50 4.30 9.74
CA ILE A 113 6.37 5.15 10.16
C ILE A 113 6.54 6.56 9.58
N LEU A 114 7.71 7.17 9.74
CA LEU A 114 8.01 8.51 9.25
C LEU A 114 7.91 8.61 7.73
N LEU A 115 8.50 7.64 7.01
CA LEU A 115 8.43 7.60 5.56
C LEU A 115 6.97 7.44 5.09
N LYS A 116 6.19 6.56 5.72
CA LYS A 116 4.78 6.36 5.37
C LYS A 116 3.91 7.60 5.59
N ALA A 117 4.23 8.45 6.58
CA ALA A 117 3.49 9.70 6.81
C ALA A 117 3.54 10.64 5.59
N LEU A 118 4.61 10.55 4.80
CA LEU A 118 4.85 11.37 3.61
C LEU A 118 4.38 10.71 2.31
N LEU A 119 3.75 9.53 2.35
CA LEU A 119 3.37 8.76 1.17
C LEU A 119 1.87 8.46 1.11
N ASP A 120 1.36 8.34 -0.11
CA ASP A 120 0.03 7.77 -0.37
C ASP A 120 0.07 6.25 -0.53
N LYS A 121 -1.11 5.62 -0.43
CA LYS A 121 -1.28 4.18 -0.61
C LYS A 121 -0.75 3.76 -1.99
N GLY A 122 0.23 2.86 -2.00
CA GLY A 122 0.85 2.32 -3.22
C GLY A 122 2.11 3.06 -3.72
N THR A 123 2.44 4.26 -3.23
CA THR A 123 3.69 4.95 -3.64
C THR A 123 4.94 4.17 -3.23
N ILE A 124 4.90 3.48 -2.09
CA ILE A 124 6.02 2.66 -1.63
C ILE A 124 6.32 1.49 -2.59
N ASN A 125 5.29 0.84 -3.14
CA ASN A 125 5.47 -0.28 -4.07
C ASN A 125 6.12 0.22 -5.37
N ARG A 126 5.67 1.38 -5.87
CA ARG A 126 6.27 2.04 -7.04
C ARG A 126 7.72 2.45 -6.79
N ALA A 127 8.04 2.93 -5.59
CA ALA A 127 9.39 3.29 -5.21
C ALA A 127 10.33 2.09 -5.20
N VAL A 128 9.90 0.96 -4.62
CA VAL A 128 10.69 -0.28 -4.56
C VAL A 128 11.01 -0.82 -5.96
N ALA A 129 10.11 -0.64 -6.93
CA ALA A 129 10.30 -1.06 -8.31
C ALA A 129 11.33 -0.22 -9.09
N GLU A 130 11.71 0.97 -8.61
CA GLU A 130 12.73 1.78 -9.26
C GLU A 130 14.11 1.13 -9.12
N SER A 131 14.92 1.19 -10.18
CA SER A 131 16.29 0.68 -10.14
C SER A 131 17.16 1.51 -9.19
N ASP A 132 17.95 0.83 -8.36
CA ASP A 132 18.93 1.48 -7.48
C ASP A 132 19.97 2.27 -8.30
N SER A 133 20.35 1.75 -9.47
CA SER A 133 21.34 2.37 -10.37
C SER A 133 20.85 3.66 -11.03
N ALA A 134 19.55 3.94 -11.00
CA ALA A 134 18.99 5.19 -11.52
C ALA A 134 19.30 6.40 -10.62
N TYR A 135 19.73 6.18 -9.37
CA TYR A 135 19.96 7.24 -8.39
C TYR A 135 21.45 7.51 -8.21
N LYS A 136 21.81 8.80 -8.28
CA LYS A 136 23.17 9.27 -8.04
C LYS A 136 23.16 10.36 -6.97
N PHE A 137 23.60 10.01 -5.77
CA PHE A 137 23.85 10.99 -4.71
C PHE A 137 25.05 11.85 -5.11
N ARG A 138 24.86 13.17 -5.16
CA ARG A 138 25.90 14.15 -5.44
C ARG A 138 26.48 14.72 -4.15
N ILE A 139 25.62 15.03 -3.19
CA ILE A 139 25.99 15.57 -1.88
C ILE A 139 25.16 14.89 -0.82
N ILE A 140 25.82 14.39 0.23
CA ILE A 140 25.20 13.97 1.49
C ILE A 140 26.04 14.62 2.58
N ASP A 141 25.58 15.76 3.09
CA ASP A 141 26.32 16.56 4.06
C ASP A 141 25.50 16.65 5.36
N SER A 142 26.00 15.98 6.40
CA SER A 142 25.36 15.97 7.72
C SER A 142 25.56 17.28 8.50
N GLU A 143 26.63 18.03 8.23
CA GLU A 143 26.91 19.31 8.90
C GLU A 143 26.04 20.42 8.32
N GLN A 144 26.02 20.52 6.98
CA GLN A 144 25.17 21.46 6.26
C GLN A 144 23.71 21.01 6.22
N LYS A 145 23.43 19.75 6.57
CA LYS A 145 22.09 19.14 6.57
C LYS A 145 21.42 19.23 5.20
N ILE A 146 22.19 18.91 4.16
CA ILE A 146 21.78 18.94 2.76
C ILE A 146 21.96 17.58 2.11
N ILE A 147 20.95 17.16 1.34
CA ILE A 147 21.04 16.03 0.41
C ILE A 147 20.80 16.56 -0.99
N LYS A 148 21.72 16.29 -1.91
CA LYS A 148 21.52 16.51 -3.36
C LYS A 148 21.71 15.21 -4.11
N ALA A 149 20.76 14.88 -4.98
CA ALA A 149 20.81 13.68 -5.81
C ALA A 149 20.18 13.91 -7.17
N GLU A 150 20.54 13.06 -8.12
CA GLU A 150 19.91 12.96 -9.43
C GLU A 150 19.24 11.59 -9.55
N VAL A 151 18.13 11.55 -10.28
CA VAL A 151 17.44 10.31 -10.63
C VAL A 151 17.14 10.27 -12.12
N GLN A 152 17.60 9.20 -12.79
CA GLN A 152 17.24 8.94 -14.18
C GLN A 152 15.77 8.53 -14.25
N GLY A 153 14.98 9.32 -14.95
CA GLY A 153 13.56 9.04 -15.16
C GLY A 153 13.24 8.70 -16.61
N SER A 154 12.01 9.02 -17.01
CA SER A 154 11.52 8.87 -18.38
C SER A 154 12.07 9.92 -19.36
N GLN A 155 12.78 10.94 -18.88
CA GLN A 155 13.38 11.99 -19.69
C GLN A 155 14.85 11.70 -19.93
N GLU A 156 15.41 12.24 -21.02
CA GLU A 156 16.85 12.19 -21.28
C GLU A 156 17.65 12.88 -20.16
N ILE A 157 17.14 14.02 -19.68
CA ILE A 157 17.75 14.78 -18.60
C ILE A 157 17.31 14.19 -17.24
N PRO A 158 18.24 13.86 -16.34
CA PRO A 158 17.92 13.40 -14.99
C PRO A 158 17.10 14.41 -14.20
N TYR A 159 16.19 13.93 -13.37
CA TYR A 159 15.50 14.76 -12.40
C TYR A 159 16.43 15.07 -11.22
N ASN A 160 16.38 16.31 -10.72
CA ASN A 160 17.15 16.75 -9.56
C ASN A 160 16.31 16.64 -8.30
N ILE A 161 16.95 16.20 -7.21
CA ILE A 161 16.39 16.20 -5.86
C ILE A 161 17.35 16.98 -4.96
N GLU A 162 16.82 17.97 -4.24
CA GLU A 162 17.53 18.70 -3.20
C GLU A 162 16.66 18.79 -1.95
N ILE A 163 17.22 18.43 -0.80
CA ILE A 163 16.57 18.51 0.50
C ILE A 163 17.49 19.30 1.43
N ASN A 164 17.00 20.41 1.97
CA ASN A 164 17.74 21.29 2.86
C ASN A 164 16.95 21.50 4.16
N ILE A 165 17.46 21.01 5.29
CA ILE A 165 16.80 21.16 6.59
C ILE A 165 16.86 22.60 7.10
N ASN A 166 17.96 23.31 6.85
CA ASN A 166 18.13 24.68 7.35
C ASN A 166 17.13 25.63 6.68
N GLU A 167 16.90 25.45 5.39
CA GLU A 167 15.90 26.21 4.62
C GLU A 167 14.49 25.61 4.72
N LYS A 168 14.35 24.38 5.24
CA LYS A 168 13.11 23.58 5.24
C LYS A 168 12.51 23.42 3.84
N GLU A 169 13.36 23.10 2.86
CA GLU A 169 12.96 22.98 1.46
C GLU A 169 13.21 21.58 0.90
N ILE A 170 12.27 21.12 0.07
CA ILE A 170 12.41 19.95 -0.79
C ILE A 170 12.16 20.40 -2.22
N LYS A 171 13.22 20.44 -3.03
CA LYS A 171 13.17 20.77 -4.46
C LYS A 171 13.23 19.49 -5.27
N HIS A 172 12.23 19.27 -6.12
CA HIS A 172 12.25 18.14 -7.05
C HIS A 172 11.45 18.42 -8.32
N ASN A 173 12.02 18.12 -9.48
CA ASN A 173 11.46 18.49 -10.78
C ASN A 173 10.70 17.37 -11.53
N CYS A 174 10.45 16.21 -10.92
CA CYS A 174 9.72 15.15 -11.64
C CYS A 174 8.24 15.49 -11.80
N HIS A 175 7.65 15.04 -12.91
CA HIS A 175 6.26 15.34 -13.26
C HIS A 175 5.24 15.01 -12.14
N ASP A 176 5.34 13.83 -11.50
CA ASP A 176 4.43 13.46 -10.39
C ASP A 176 4.60 14.42 -9.20
N PHE A 177 5.83 14.83 -8.88
CA PHE A 177 6.08 15.74 -7.77
C PHE A 177 5.50 17.13 -8.04
N ARG A 178 5.83 17.70 -9.19
CA ARG A 178 5.41 19.04 -9.60
C ARG A 178 3.89 19.19 -9.61
N ASN A 179 3.18 18.21 -10.18
CA ASN A 179 1.77 18.35 -10.48
C ASN A 179 0.84 17.80 -9.40
N LYS A 180 1.33 16.95 -8.49
CA LYS A 180 0.47 16.22 -7.54
C LYS A 180 0.98 16.15 -6.12
N ARG A 181 2.31 16.07 -5.91
CA ARG A 181 2.86 15.74 -4.59
C ARG A 181 3.26 16.99 -3.79
N ALA A 182 3.82 17.99 -4.46
CA ALA A 182 4.31 19.19 -3.81
C ALA A 182 3.20 19.93 -3.04
N GLU A 183 2.07 20.19 -3.69
CA GLU A 183 0.90 20.86 -3.10
C GLU A 183 0.36 20.12 -1.86
N ASN A 184 0.32 18.78 -1.92
CA ASN A 184 -0.17 17.95 -0.83
C ASN A 184 0.90 17.61 0.23
N LYS A 185 2.11 18.19 0.13
CA LYS A 185 3.26 17.88 0.99
C LYS A 185 3.55 16.38 1.08
N LYS A 186 3.44 15.69 -0.05
CA LYS A 186 3.71 14.26 -0.18
C LYS A 186 4.98 14.02 -0.99
N PHE A 187 5.51 12.81 -0.87
CA PHE A 187 6.62 12.32 -1.66
C PHE A 187 6.11 11.60 -2.91
N CYS A 188 6.82 11.81 -4.02
CA CYS A 188 6.72 10.96 -5.19
C CYS A 188 7.49 9.65 -4.96
N LYS A 189 7.42 8.72 -5.91
CA LYS A 189 8.18 7.47 -5.86
C LYS A 189 9.70 7.70 -5.78
N HIS A 190 10.22 8.78 -6.38
CA HIS A 190 11.66 9.04 -6.38
C HIS A 190 12.18 9.48 -5.02
N LEU A 191 11.48 10.41 -4.35
CA LEU A 191 11.84 10.81 -2.98
C LEU A 191 11.75 9.63 -2.03
N ALA A 192 10.71 8.79 -2.17
CA ALA A 192 10.59 7.58 -1.36
C ALA A 192 11.79 6.64 -1.55
N LYS A 193 12.16 6.35 -2.81
CA LYS A 193 13.31 5.49 -3.13
C LYS A 193 14.63 6.09 -2.65
N LEU A 194 14.81 7.41 -2.79
CA LEU A 194 15.97 8.12 -2.27
C LEU A 194 16.17 7.85 -0.77
N PHE A 195 15.11 7.95 0.04
CA PHE A 195 15.20 7.68 1.47
C PHE A 195 15.44 6.21 1.79
N LEU A 196 14.92 5.27 1.00
CA LEU A 196 15.24 3.85 1.13
C LEU A 196 16.73 3.59 0.88
N LEU A 197 17.30 4.19 -0.17
CA LEU A 197 18.73 4.07 -0.48
C LEU A 197 19.60 4.78 0.56
N LEU A 198 19.18 5.96 1.01
CA LEU A 198 19.87 6.70 2.05
C LEU A 198 19.91 5.90 3.34
N LYS A 199 18.81 5.22 3.71
CA LYS A 199 18.78 4.34 4.90
C LYS A 199 19.84 3.24 4.83
N ILE A 200 20.04 2.62 3.66
CA ILE A 200 21.06 1.58 3.47
C ILE A 200 22.46 2.17 3.65
N LYS A 201 22.69 3.40 3.20
CA LYS A 201 23.99 4.09 3.31
C LYS A 201 24.25 4.65 4.71
N ASN A 202 23.25 5.27 5.32
CA ASN A 202 23.31 5.94 6.61
C ASN A 202 21.89 6.03 7.21
N ALA A 203 21.54 5.06 8.06
CA ALA A 203 20.21 4.93 8.64
C ALA A 203 19.85 6.11 9.57
N ASP A 204 20.82 6.59 10.34
CA ASP A 204 20.62 7.67 11.31
C ASP A 204 20.32 8.98 10.58
N LEU A 205 21.09 9.29 9.54
CA LEU A 205 20.87 10.48 8.73
C LEU A 205 19.53 10.42 8.00
N ALA A 206 19.17 9.27 7.43
CA ALA A 206 17.89 9.10 6.76
C ALA A 206 16.71 9.36 7.73
N SER A 207 16.82 8.85 8.95
CA SER A 207 15.80 9.03 9.99
C SER A 207 15.76 10.48 10.47
N TYR A 208 16.91 11.11 10.69
CA TYR A 208 17.02 12.52 11.08
C TYR A 208 16.31 13.45 10.09
N PHE A 209 16.54 13.27 8.79
CA PHE A 209 15.85 14.07 7.77
C PHE A 209 14.34 13.83 7.76
N LEU A 210 13.89 12.57 7.82
CA LEU A 210 12.45 12.27 7.87
C LEU A 210 11.78 12.83 9.13
N GLU A 211 12.44 12.77 10.29
CA GLU A 211 11.94 13.36 11.53
C GLU A 211 11.82 14.87 11.42
N SER A 212 12.84 15.53 10.86
CA SER A 212 12.83 16.98 10.65
C SER A 212 11.68 17.42 9.74
N ILE A 213 11.43 16.66 8.66
CA ILE A 213 10.34 16.93 7.72
C ILE A 213 8.98 16.68 8.35
N THR A 214 8.79 15.54 9.02
CA THR A 214 7.48 15.14 9.55
C THR A 214 7.07 15.91 10.78
N LYS A 215 8.00 16.29 11.66
CA LYS A 215 7.71 17.03 12.90
C LYS A 215 7.11 18.41 12.62
N ASP A 216 7.47 19.02 11.50
CA ASP A 216 7.09 20.39 11.18
C ASP A 216 6.67 20.57 9.70
N ILE A 217 6.00 19.56 9.14
CA ILE A 217 5.69 19.48 7.70
C ILE A 217 4.98 20.73 7.14
N ASN A 218 4.17 21.38 7.97
CA ASN A 218 3.43 22.59 7.58
C ASN A 218 4.35 23.79 7.31
N ASN A 219 5.56 23.82 7.88
CA ASN A 219 6.57 24.85 7.63
C ASN A 219 7.61 24.44 6.58
N TRP A 220 7.51 23.25 6.00
CA TRP A 220 8.34 22.83 4.88
C TRP A 220 7.76 23.27 3.54
N ASN A 221 8.63 23.76 2.66
CA ASN A 221 8.30 24.17 1.30
C ASN A 221 8.66 23.05 0.32
N PHE A 222 7.67 22.58 -0.44
CA PHE A 222 7.84 21.58 -1.49
C PHE A 222 7.82 22.30 -2.82
N LEU A 223 8.99 22.42 -3.46
CA LEU A 223 9.24 23.30 -4.61
C LEU A 223 9.49 22.47 -5.88
N SER A 224 8.85 22.87 -6.98
CA SER A 224 8.83 22.18 -8.28
C SER A 224 9.90 22.69 -9.25
#